data_AF-A0A938JKD3-F1
#
_entry.id   AF-A0A938JKD3-F1
#
_cell.length_a   1.000
_cell.length_b   1.000
_cell.length_c   1.000
_cell.angle_alpha   90.00
_cell.angle_beta   90.00
_cell.angle_gamma   90.00
#
_symmetry.space_group_name_H-M   'P 1'
#
loop_
_entity.id
_entity.type
_entity.pdbx_description
1 polymer ?
#
loop_
_entity_poly.entity_id
_entity_poly.type
_entity_poly.pdbx_seq_one_letter_code
_entity_poly.pdbx_strand_id
1 'polypeptide(L)'
;MISVDDYLNEVLAIAKPLAPLDMPLLDAHGATLASDIYAGERLVIRGGGRIRSTHIGLAASIGLDHLPTRPHPRVVVISAGEDLTEPGHAIDDRHSYESNSWLLTTAVREAEAIGYRVHTIPDTTSELKDLIEDQLVRADLVVISSGPRSVEMMRSALNSLGAMNEREIAMSPSGHHSYGLIGPDQTPVITLPSDSRSAYICCEIFVRPMIRQMLGRKNLSHRVLSATLDGEVSGELGSRNYYDAIISHDNETLRVRPADESVRAEANGLILLDEKSSGKSGGHEVPVILIDRRAD
;
A
#
# COMPACT_ATOMS: atom_id res chain seq x y z
N MET A 1 -1.13 -22.52 -2.56
CA MET A 1 -1.78 -21.23 -2.24
C MET A 1 -1.89 -21.02 -0.74
N ILE A 2 -1.57 -19.81 -0.27
CA ILE A 2 -1.79 -19.35 1.11
C ILE A 2 -2.94 -18.36 1.16
N SER A 3 -3.50 -18.11 2.35
CA SER A 3 -4.55 -17.09 2.50
C SER A 3 -4.00 -15.67 2.35
N VAL A 4 -4.88 -14.71 2.06
CA VAL A 4 -4.51 -13.28 2.05
C VAL A 4 -3.94 -12.83 3.39
N ASP A 5 -4.52 -13.30 4.50
CA ASP A 5 -4.10 -12.91 5.84
C ASP A 5 -2.72 -13.50 6.20
N ASP A 6 -2.44 -14.75 5.79
CA ASP A 6 -1.12 -15.36 5.98
C ASP A 6 -0.05 -14.60 5.20
N TYR A 7 -0.32 -14.24 3.95
CA TYR A 7 0.62 -13.46 3.16
C TYR A 7 0.85 -12.07 3.75
N LEU A 8 -0.23 -11.40 4.20
CA LEU A 8 -0.14 -10.12 4.89
C LEU A 8 0.77 -10.22 6.13
N ASN A 9 0.63 -11.27 6.93
CA ASN A 9 1.50 -11.50 8.09
C ASN A 9 2.97 -11.70 7.69
N GLU A 10 3.25 -12.43 6.60
CA GLU A 10 4.60 -12.63 6.09
C GLU A 10 5.26 -11.31 5.66
N VAL A 11 4.55 -10.44 4.92
CA VAL A 11 5.11 -9.15 4.48
C VAL A 11 5.21 -8.13 5.61
N LEU A 12 4.31 -8.18 6.61
CA LEU A 12 4.41 -7.35 7.81
C LEU A 12 5.61 -7.72 8.69
N ALA A 13 6.02 -9.00 8.69
CA ALA A 13 7.17 -9.46 9.46
C ALA A 13 8.50 -8.84 8.99
N ILE A 14 8.60 -8.46 7.71
CA ILE A 14 9.77 -7.78 7.16
C ILE A 14 9.67 -6.25 7.25
N ALA A 15 8.47 -5.68 7.39
CA ALA A 15 8.24 -4.23 7.46
C ALA A 15 8.33 -3.67 8.90
N LYS A 16 9.52 -3.67 9.49
CA LYS A 16 9.70 -3.26 10.91
C LYS A 16 9.41 -1.77 11.15
N PRO A 17 8.89 -1.38 12.33
CA PRO A 17 8.77 0.03 12.72
C PRO A 17 10.11 0.76 12.62
N LEU A 18 10.09 1.96 12.04
CA LEU A 18 11.28 2.80 11.94
C LEU A 18 11.73 3.27 13.33
N ALA A 19 13.06 3.42 13.47
CA ALA A 19 13.65 3.93 14.69
C ALA A 19 13.12 5.34 15.00
N PRO A 20 12.75 5.61 16.26
CA PRO A 20 12.26 6.92 16.63
C PRO A 20 13.38 7.96 16.68
N LEU A 21 13.00 9.23 16.49
CA LEU A 21 13.86 10.40 16.65
C LEU A 21 13.10 11.53 17.34
N ASP A 22 13.78 12.31 18.17
CA ASP A 22 13.20 13.47 18.82
C ASP A 22 13.13 14.65 17.84
N MET A 23 11.93 15.21 17.67
CA MET A 23 11.71 16.37 16.81
C MET A 23 11.20 17.55 17.63
N PRO A 24 11.65 18.78 17.34
CA PRO A 24 11.06 20.00 17.90
C PRO A 24 9.54 20.02 17.68
N LEU A 25 8.79 20.62 18.60
CA LEU A 25 7.32 20.58 18.57
C LEU A 25 6.71 20.98 17.22
N LEU A 26 7.22 22.03 16.57
CA LEU A 26 6.69 22.48 15.29
C LEU A 26 6.97 21.49 14.16
N ASP A 27 8.15 20.88 14.15
CA ASP A 27 8.55 19.90 13.14
C ASP A 27 7.89 18.54 13.36
N ALA A 28 7.52 18.23 14.61
CA ALA A 28 6.81 17.01 14.98
C ALA A 28 5.34 17.00 14.48
N HIS A 29 4.78 18.15 14.09
CA HIS A 29 3.39 18.24 13.65
C HIS A 29 3.17 17.43 12.36
N GLY A 30 2.22 16.49 12.39
CA GLY A 30 1.94 15.59 11.28
C GLY A 30 2.76 14.30 11.28
N ALA A 31 3.86 14.22 12.02
CA ALA A 31 4.62 12.98 12.21
C ALA A 31 3.84 11.96 13.06
N THR A 32 4.41 10.77 13.22
CA THR A 32 3.83 9.74 14.10
C THR A 32 4.50 9.76 15.46
N LEU A 33 3.72 9.84 16.54
CA LEU A 33 4.23 9.82 17.90
C LEU A 33 4.81 8.43 18.23
N ALA A 34 6.05 8.37 18.69
CA ALA A 34 6.77 7.12 18.84
C ALA A 34 6.31 6.30 20.06
N SER A 35 6.06 6.98 21.16
CA SER A 35 5.77 6.43 22.48
C SER A 35 4.70 7.26 23.20
N ASP A 36 4.17 6.71 24.29
CA ASP A 36 3.25 7.41 25.18
C ASP A 36 3.95 8.60 25.86
N ILE A 37 3.21 9.71 26.04
CA ILE A 37 3.67 10.90 26.76
C ILE A 37 2.95 11.01 28.09
N TYR A 38 3.71 11.25 29.15
CA TYR A 38 3.22 11.33 30.53
C TYR A 38 3.51 12.71 31.12
N ALA A 39 2.57 13.21 31.94
CA ALA A 39 2.77 14.36 32.82
C ALA A 39 2.81 13.84 34.26
N GLY A 40 4.02 13.71 34.83
CA GLY A 40 4.22 12.88 36.02
C GLY A 40 3.88 11.42 35.70
N GLU A 41 2.97 10.82 36.48
CA GLU A 41 2.51 9.44 36.26
C GLU A 41 1.30 9.34 35.32
N ARG A 42 0.69 10.47 34.96
CA ARG A 42 -0.53 10.48 34.15
C ARG A 42 -0.20 10.40 32.67
N LEU A 43 -0.71 9.38 31.99
CA LEU A 43 -0.72 9.31 30.53
C LEU A 43 -1.55 10.47 29.96
N VAL A 44 -0.95 11.31 29.13
CA VAL A 44 -1.60 12.48 28.52
C VAL A 44 -1.73 12.38 27.00
N ILE A 45 -0.80 11.69 26.32
CA ILE A 45 -0.90 11.42 24.88
C ILE A 45 -0.52 9.95 24.63
N ARG A 46 -1.37 9.23 23.89
CA ARG A 46 -1.08 7.86 23.47
C ARG A 46 -0.17 7.83 22.23
N GLY A 47 0.89 7.04 22.28
CA GLY A 47 1.81 6.79 21.18
C GLY A 47 1.15 6.04 20.01
N GLY A 48 1.80 6.12 18.85
CA GLY A 48 1.39 5.50 17.58
C GLY A 48 0.39 6.33 16.77
N GLY A 49 -0.15 7.41 17.34
CA GLY A 49 -1.07 8.35 16.68
C GLY A 49 -0.35 9.42 15.85
N ARG A 50 -1.08 10.03 14.90
CA ARG A 50 -0.57 11.20 14.16
C ARG A 50 -0.56 12.39 15.11
N ILE A 51 0.54 13.12 15.15
CA ILE A 51 0.69 14.31 15.98
C ILE A 51 -0.16 15.42 15.35
N ARG A 52 -1.05 16.02 16.15
CA ARG A 52 -2.03 17.05 15.75
C ARG A 52 -1.77 18.30 16.58
N SER A 53 -2.36 19.44 16.19
CA SER A 53 -2.24 20.71 16.92
C SER A 53 -2.54 20.59 18.42
N THR A 54 -3.54 19.80 18.80
CA THR A 54 -3.89 19.56 20.22
C THR A 54 -2.81 18.78 20.97
N HIS A 55 -2.13 17.83 20.31
CA HIS A 55 -0.99 17.11 20.89
C HIS A 55 0.19 18.06 21.12
N ILE A 56 0.47 18.95 20.16
CA ILE A 56 1.53 19.96 20.27
C ILE A 56 1.26 20.94 21.41
N GLY A 57 0.05 21.50 21.48
CA GLY A 57 -0.33 22.43 22.55
C GLY A 57 -0.26 21.80 23.94
N LEU A 58 -0.70 20.54 24.06
CA LEU A 58 -0.61 19.79 25.32
C LEU A 58 0.85 19.52 25.71
N ALA A 59 1.70 19.07 24.78
CA ALA A 59 3.12 18.86 25.03
C ALA A 59 3.82 20.15 25.50
N ALA A 60 3.56 21.28 24.83
CA ALA A 60 4.07 22.59 25.24
C ALA A 60 3.58 22.98 26.64
N SER A 61 2.31 22.75 26.95
CA SER A 61 1.70 23.13 28.24
C SER A 61 2.29 22.39 29.45
N ILE A 62 2.91 21.23 29.23
CA ILE A 62 3.59 20.44 30.26
C ILE A 62 5.12 20.63 30.23
N GLY A 63 5.62 21.59 29.45
CA GLY A 63 7.02 21.99 29.40
C GLY A 63 7.91 21.19 28.44
N LEU A 64 7.34 20.41 27.51
CA LEU A 64 8.11 19.76 26.46
C LEU A 64 8.36 20.71 25.29
N ASP A 65 9.55 20.66 24.72
CA ASP A 65 9.94 21.36 23.49
C ASP A 65 10.19 20.40 22.30
N HIS A 66 10.22 19.09 22.59
CA HIS A 66 10.37 18.02 21.61
C HIS A 66 9.34 16.90 21.85
N LEU A 67 9.06 16.13 20.81
CA LEU A 67 8.33 14.88 20.90
C LEU A 67 9.13 13.75 20.26
N PRO A 68 9.07 12.52 20.82
CA PRO A 68 9.64 11.35 20.20
C PRO A 68 8.73 10.96 19.02
N THR A 69 9.29 10.97 17.81
CA THR A 69 8.53 10.75 16.58
C THR A 69 9.10 9.60 15.76
N ARG A 70 8.31 9.06 14.83
CA ARG A 70 8.79 8.19 13.76
C ARG A 70 8.79 8.95 12.44
N PRO A 71 9.87 8.85 11.64
CA PRO A 71 9.92 9.46 10.32
C PRO A 71 8.90 8.80 9.39
N HIS A 72 8.50 9.55 8.36
CA HIS A 72 7.71 9.00 7.27
C HIS A 72 8.57 8.01 6.46
N PRO A 73 8.13 6.75 6.23
CA PRO A 73 8.89 5.78 5.45
C PRO A 73 9.17 6.29 4.05
N ARG A 74 10.40 6.09 3.58
CA ARG A 74 10.81 6.37 2.20
C ARG A 74 10.52 5.15 1.35
N VAL A 75 9.57 5.27 0.43
CA VAL A 75 9.14 4.16 -0.43
C VAL A 75 9.60 4.44 -1.84
N VAL A 76 10.44 3.57 -2.39
CA VAL A 76 10.81 3.60 -3.80
C VAL A 76 9.84 2.72 -4.58
N VAL A 77 9.17 3.32 -5.56
CA VAL A 77 8.24 2.62 -6.46
C VAL A 77 8.90 2.51 -7.83
N ILE A 78 9.18 1.28 -8.25
CA ILE A 78 9.82 0.97 -9.53
C ILE A 78 8.77 0.39 -10.47
N SER A 79 8.60 0.98 -11.66
CA SER A 79 7.93 0.32 -12.78
C SER A 79 8.96 -0.07 -13.84
N ALA A 80 8.95 -1.34 -14.24
CA ALA A 80 9.84 -1.90 -15.25
C ALA A 80 9.04 -2.61 -16.36
N GLY A 81 9.23 -2.17 -17.60
CA GLY A 81 8.61 -2.81 -18.76
C GLY A 81 8.97 -2.13 -20.07
N GLU A 82 9.40 -2.93 -21.05
CA GLU A 82 9.81 -2.45 -22.38
C GLU A 82 8.66 -1.96 -23.27
N ASP A 83 7.41 -2.32 -22.95
CA ASP A 83 6.17 -1.79 -23.58
C ASP A 83 5.73 -0.45 -23.03
N LEU A 84 6.44 0.14 -22.07
CA LEU A 84 5.93 1.27 -21.32
C LEU A 84 6.50 2.59 -21.87
N THR A 85 5.62 3.57 -22.07
CA THR A 85 5.99 4.93 -22.50
C THR A 85 5.52 5.94 -21.45
N GLU A 86 6.38 6.90 -21.11
CA GLU A 86 6.04 7.95 -20.15
C GLU A 86 4.88 8.82 -20.67
N PRO A 87 3.84 9.10 -19.85
CA PRO A 87 2.75 9.99 -20.21
C PRO A 87 3.23 11.34 -20.75
N GLY A 88 2.54 11.86 -21.77
CA GLY A 88 2.92 13.09 -22.48
C GLY A 88 3.76 12.89 -23.73
N HIS A 89 4.26 11.67 -23.98
CA HIS A 89 4.89 11.29 -25.24
C HIS A 89 3.90 10.59 -26.18
N ALA A 90 4.20 10.58 -27.47
CA ALA A 90 3.47 9.77 -28.44
C ALA A 90 3.77 8.28 -28.23
N ILE A 91 2.77 7.42 -28.41
CA ILE A 91 2.92 5.96 -28.37
C ILE A 91 2.65 5.37 -29.76
N ASP A 92 3.23 4.21 -30.02
CA ASP A 92 2.82 3.35 -31.13
C ASP A 92 1.84 2.27 -30.66
N ASP A 93 1.34 1.45 -31.58
CA ASP A 93 0.36 0.39 -31.30
C ASP A 93 0.90 -0.76 -30.44
N ARG A 94 2.20 -0.79 -30.13
CA ARG A 94 2.87 -1.85 -29.36
C ARG A 94 3.18 -1.44 -27.93
N HIS A 95 3.04 -0.16 -27.60
CA HIS A 95 3.32 0.39 -26.29
C HIS A 95 2.05 0.80 -25.56
N SER A 96 2.12 0.84 -24.25
CA SER A 96 1.09 1.39 -23.36
C SER A 96 1.71 2.51 -22.51
N TYR A 97 0.87 3.41 -22.01
CA TYR A 97 1.37 4.43 -21.09
C TYR A 97 1.75 3.82 -19.75
N GLU A 98 2.88 4.26 -19.21
CA GLU A 98 3.32 3.94 -17.86
C GLU A 98 2.37 4.61 -16.84
N SER A 99 1.47 3.83 -16.25
CA SER A 99 0.49 4.30 -15.26
C SER A 99 0.76 3.81 -13.84
N ASN A 100 1.45 2.67 -13.68
CA ASN A 100 1.51 1.98 -12.39
C ASN A 100 2.38 2.70 -11.38
N SER A 101 3.58 3.14 -11.77
CA SER A 101 4.46 3.90 -10.90
C SER A 101 3.83 5.23 -10.48
N TRP A 102 3.03 5.86 -11.35
CA TRP A 102 2.25 7.05 -11.00
C TRP A 102 1.22 6.74 -9.92
N LEU A 103 0.35 5.76 -10.19
CA LEU A 103 -0.72 5.31 -9.29
C LEU A 103 -0.18 4.86 -7.93
N LEU A 104 0.81 3.97 -7.93
CA LEU A 104 1.39 3.39 -6.73
C LEU A 104 2.18 4.45 -5.94
N THR A 105 2.93 5.34 -6.60
CA THR A 105 3.65 6.41 -5.88
C THR A 105 2.67 7.36 -5.18
N THR A 106 1.53 7.66 -5.79
CA THR A 106 0.50 8.48 -5.13
C THR A 106 -0.20 7.73 -4.01
N ALA A 107 -0.50 6.44 -4.18
CA ALA A 107 -1.12 5.61 -3.14
C ALA A 107 -0.23 5.47 -1.89
N VAL A 108 1.09 5.30 -2.05
CA VAL A 108 2.01 5.26 -0.89
C VAL A 108 2.10 6.62 -0.18
N ARG A 109 1.95 7.74 -0.91
CA ARG A 109 1.87 9.08 -0.29
C ARG A 109 0.58 9.26 0.50
N GLU A 110 -0.54 8.77 0.00
CA GLU A 110 -1.82 8.72 0.73
C GLU A 110 -1.70 7.86 2.01
N ALA A 111 -0.85 6.83 1.99
CA ALA A 111 -0.48 6.03 3.16
C ALA A 111 0.48 6.73 4.15
N GLU A 112 0.77 8.02 3.96
CA GLU A 112 1.69 8.85 4.77
C GLU A 112 3.18 8.49 4.60
N ALA A 113 3.59 7.92 3.45
CA ALA A 113 5.00 7.71 3.11
C ALA A 113 5.56 8.80 2.19
N ILE A 114 6.89 8.91 2.13
CA ILE A 114 7.60 9.69 1.12
C ILE A 114 7.83 8.79 -0.10
N GLY A 115 7.03 8.97 -1.14
CA GLY A 115 7.12 8.18 -2.38
C GLY A 115 8.11 8.73 -3.41
N TYR A 116 9.08 7.90 -3.81
CA TYR A 116 10.03 8.15 -4.90
C TYR A 116 9.64 7.29 -6.12
N ARG A 117 9.26 7.94 -7.22
CA ARG A 117 8.88 7.27 -8.47
C ARG A 117 10.11 7.00 -9.33
N VAL A 118 10.29 5.75 -9.73
CA VAL A 118 11.32 5.31 -10.67
C VAL A 118 10.65 4.55 -11.81
N HIS A 119 10.85 5.01 -13.03
CA HIS A 119 10.47 4.27 -14.23
C HIS A 119 11.76 3.87 -14.96
N THR A 120 11.81 2.63 -15.44
CA THR A 120 12.96 2.10 -16.17
C THR A 120 12.55 1.12 -17.24
N ILE A 121 13.38 1.02 -18.27
CA ILE A 121 13.29 0.04 -19.35
C ILE A 121 14.67 -0.65 -19.43
N PRO A 122 14.91 -1.68 -18.61
CA PRO A 122 16.21 -2.35 -18.59
C PRO A 122 16.33 -3.35 -19.74
N ASP A 123 17.49 -3.37 -20.41
CA ASP A 123 17.79 -4.33 -21.48
C ASP A 123 18.36 -5.64 -20.90
N THR A 124 18.94 -5.58 -19.69
CA THR A 124 19.57 -6.74 -19.04
C THR A 124 19.27 -6.85 -17.54
N THR A 125 19.38 -8.07 -17.00
CA THR A 125 19.29 -8.32 -15.55
C THR A 125 20.30 -7.52 -14.75
N SER A 126 21.52 -7.31 -15.29
CA SER A 126 22.56 -6.53 -14.61
C SER A 126 22.14 -5.06 -14.47
N GLU A 127 21.60 -4.46 -15.53
CA GLU A 127 21.12 -3.08 -15.49
C GLU A 127 19.98 -2.89 -14.49
N LEU A 128 19.02 -3.82 -14.46
CA LEU A 128 17.94 -3.77 -13.48
C LEU A 128 18.46 -3.93 -12.05
N LYS A 129 19.43 -4.83 -11.85
CA LYS A 129 20.06 -5.04 -10.55
C LYS A 129 20.77 -3.76 -10.07
N ASP A 130 21.62 -3.18 -10.91
CA ASP A 130 22.39 -1.98 -10.58
C ASP A 130 21.44 -0.81 -10.27
N LEU A 131 20.36 -0.67 -11.06
CA LEU A 131 19.32 0.32 -10.80
C LEU A 131 18.66 0.11 -9.44
N ILE A 132 18.26 -1.12 -9.09
CA ILE A 132 17.62 -1.41 -7.80
C ILE A 132 18.61 -1.09 -6.67
N GLU A 133 19.87 -1.48 -6.80
CA GLU A 133 20.93 -1.24 -5.82
C GLU A 133 21.15 0.26 -5.57
N ASP A 134 21.19 1.08 -6.62
CA ASP A 134 21.29 2.54 -6.54
C ASP A 134 20.12 3.18 -5.78
N GLN A 135 18.94 2.53 -5.77
CA GLN A 135 17.78 3.04 -5.04
C GLN A 135 17.81 2.73 -3.55
N LEU A 136 18.57 1.73 -3.10
CA LEU A 136 18.49 1.22 -1.73
C LEU A 136 18.90 2.26 -0.69
N VAL A 137 19.85 3.14 -1.01
CA VAL A 137 20.35 4.19 -0.11
C VAL A 137 19.26 5.15 0.40
N ARG A 138 18.14 5.24 -0.35
CA ARG A 138 17.00 6.10 -0.04
C ARG A 138 15.71 5.34 0.23
N ALA A 139 15.76 4.02 0.34
CA ALA A 139 14.57 3.18 0.48
C ALA A 139 14.49 2.56 1.88
N ASP A 140 13.38 2.81 2.56
CA ASP A 140 12.93 2.01 3.70
C ASP A 140 12.02 0.85 3.24
N LEU A 141 11.43 0.97 2.04
CA LEU A 141 10.65 -0.05 1.35
C LEU A 141 10.81 0.11 -0.18
N VAL A 142 10.92 -0.99 -0.90
CA VAL A 142 10.87 -1.02 -2.37
C VAL A 142 9.61 -1.74 -2.83
N VAL A 143 8.85 -1.10 -3.72
CA VAL A 143 7.67 -1.68 -4.37
C VAL A 143 7.96 -1.74 -5.87
N ILE A 144 7.88 -2.93 -6.46
CA ILE A 144 8.15 -3.11 -7.89
C ILE A 144 6.90 -3.63 -8.58
N SER A 145 6.45 -2.93 -9.62
CA SER A 145 5.49 -3.46 -10.59
C SER A 145 6.25 -3.70 -11.89
N SER A 146 6.14 -4.90 -12.45
CA SER A 146 6.80 -5.20 -13.72
C SER A 146 5.83 -5.86 -14.70
N GLY A 147 5.99 -5.52 -15.98
CA GLY A 147 5.25 -6.16 -17.07
C GLY A 147 5.57 -7.66 -17.16
N PRO A 148 4.68 -8.47 -17.76
CA PRO A 148 4.84 -9.93 -17.83
C PRO A 148 6.15 -10.37 -18.49
N ARG A 149 6.69 -9.57 -19.41
CA ARG A 149 7.97 -9.84 -20.09
C ARG A 149 9.20 -9.61 -19.21
N SER A 150 9.07 -8.78 -18.18
CA SER A 150 10.18 -8.40 -17.29
C SER A 150 10.20 -9.17 -15.97
N VAL A 151 9.21 -10.04 -15.72
CA VAL A 151 9.08 -10.79 -14.45
C VAL A 151 10.30 -11.67 -14.17
N GLU A 152 10.80 -12.42 -15.16
CA GLU A 152 11.97 -13.30 -14.97
C GLU A 152 13.24 -12.52 -14.67
N MET A 153 13.48 -11.46 -15.44
CA MET A 153 14.62 -10.56 -15.23
C MET A 153 14.56 -9.90 -13.84
N MET A 154 13.39 -9.42 -13.44
CA MET A 154 13.16 -8.86 -12.10
C MET A 154 13.44 -9.89 -11.01
N ARG A 155 12.92 -11.12 -11.14
CA ARG A 155 13.15 -12.20 -10.19
C ARG A 155 14.64 -12.51 -10.06
N SER A 156 15.34 -12.63 -11.19
CA SER A 156 16.78 -12.91 -11.23
C SER A 156 17.59 -11.79 -10.56
N ALA A 157 17.27 -10.52 -10.86
CA ALA A 157 17.92 -9.36 -10.25
C ALA A 157 17.71 -9.35 -8.73
N LEU A 158 16.47 -9.53 -8.25
CA LEU A 158 16.15 -9.53 -6.82
C LEU A 158 16.82 -10.69 -6.06
N ASN A 159 16.81 -11.90 -6.62
CA ASN A 159 17.50 -13.06 -6.03
C ASN A 159 19.02 -12.86 -5.93
N SER A 160 19.61 -12.04 -6.80
CA SER A 160 21.03 -11.69 -6.70
C SER A 160 21.34 -10.65 -5.63
N LEU A 161 20.33 -9.88 -5.20
CA LEU A 161 20.46 -8.80 -4.21
C LEU A 161 20.10 -9.24 -2.79
N GLY A 162 19.41 -10.35 -2.61
CA GLY A 162 19.04 -10.82 -1.28
C GLY A 162 18.13 -12.05 -1.25
N ALA A 163 17.50 -12.24 -0.10
CA ALA A 163 16.66 -13.41 0.17
C ALA A 163 15.21 -13.12 -0.22
N MET A 164 14.78 -13.73 -1.32
CA MET A 164 13.43 -13.59 -1.84
C MET A 164 12.59 -14.84 -1.57
N ASN A 165 11.29 -14.62 -1.38
CA ASN A 165 10.25 -15.64 -1.31
C ASN A 165 9.23 -15.39 -2.42
N GLU A 166 8.65 -16.47 -2.93
CA GLU A 166 7.51 -16.43 -3.83
C GLU A 166 6.29 -17.06 -3.16
N ARG A 167 5.13 -16.45 -3.40
CA ARG A 167 3.85 -16.91 -2.87
C ARG A 167 2.78 -16.84 -3.94
N GLU A 168 1.96 -17.87 -3.91
CA GLU A 168 0.67 -17.91 -4.58
C GLU A 168 -0.40 -17.75 -3.51
N ILE A 169 -1.26 -16.75 -3.68
CA ILE A 169 -2.26 -16.28 -2.72
C ILE A 169 -3.63 -16.61 -3.29
N ALA A 170 -4.50 -17.11 -2.45
CA ALA A 170 -5.92 -17.31 -2.74
C ALA A 170 -6.66 -15.96 -2.81
N MET A 171 -6.39 -15.17 -3.87
CA MET A 171 -6.90 -13.82 -4.07
C MET A 171 -7.28 -13.55 -5.53
N SER A 172 -8.31 -12.73 -5.72
CA SER A 172 -8.71 -12.20 -7.02
C SER A 172 -9.05 -10.71 -6.91
N PRO A 173 -8.52 -9.83 -7.79
CA PRO A 173 -7.60 -10.15 -8.88
C PRO A 173 -6.14 -10.26 -8.37
N SER A 174 -5.38 -11.18 -8.98
CA SER A 174 -3.99 -11.56 -8.66
C SER A 174 -3.75 -12.39 -7.40
N GLY A 175 -2.89 -13.40 -7.54
CA GLY A 175 -2.37 -14.21 -6.43
C GLY A 175 -0.86 -14.42 -6.41
N HIS A 176 -0.07 -14.04 -7.43
CA HIS A 176 1.36 -14.37 -7.45
C HIS A 176 2.23 -13.17 -7.09
N HIS A 177 3.00 -13.29 -6.00
CA HIS A 177 3.84 -12.21 -5.49
C HIS A 177 5.20 -12.71 -5.02
N SER A 178 6.21 -11.86 -5.20
CA SER A 178 7.54 -12.05 -4.62
C SER A 178 7.80 -10.99 -3.55
N TYR A 179 8.46 -11.36 -2.47
CA TYR A 179 8.83 -10.43 -1.40
C TYR A 179 10.08 -10.90 -0.66
N GLY A 180 10.79 -9.99 0.00
CA GLY A 180 12.03 -10.36 0.66
C GLY A 180 12.79 -9.18 1.24
N LEU A 181 14.04 -9.45 1.60
CA LEU A 181 14.99 -8.46 2.09
C LEU A 181 16.19 -8.42 1.14
N ILE A 182 16.55 -7.23 0.67
CA ILE A 182 17.63 -7.02 -0.30
C ILE A 182 18.66 -6.00 0.19
N GLY A 183 19.90 -6.17 -0.27
CA GLY A 183 21.00 -5.27 0.03
C GLY A 183 21.56 -5.36 1.45
N PRO A 184 22.56 -4.52 1.77
CA PRO A 184 23.28 -4.57 3.05
C PRO A 184 22.39 -4.19 4.24
N ASP A 185 21.49 -3.22 4.06
CA ASP A 185 20.57 -2.75 5.10
C ASP A 185 19.33 -3.65 5.25
N GLN A 186 19.26 -4.74 4.48
CA GLN A 186 18.12 -5.67 4.47
C GLN A 186 16.80 -4.91 4.21
N THR A 187 16.76 -4.11 3.15
CA THR A 187 15.60 -3.31 2.78
C THR A 187 14.46 -4.24 2.32
N PRO A 188 13.25 -4.12 2.88
CA PRO A 188 12.08 -4.85 2.41
C PRO A 188 11.74 -4.54 0.96
N VAL A 189 11.43 -5.57 0.19
CA VAL A 189 10.93 -5.46 -1.18
C VAL A 189 9.68 -6.32 -1.37
N ILE A 190 8.72 -5.82 -2.15
CA ILE A 190 7.52 -6.54 -2.58
C ILE A 190 7.25 -6.27 -4.06
N THR A 191 6.87 -7.30 -4.80
CA THR A 191 6.44 -7.20 -6.19
C THR A 191 4.91 -7.21 -6.29
N LEU A 192 4.40 -6.35 -7.18
CA LEU A 192 2.99 -6.20 -7.47
C LEU A 192 2.70 -6.56 -8.94
N PRO A 193 1.44 -6.89 -9.27
CA PRO A 193 1.01 -7.19 -10.63
C PRO A 193 1.32 -6.07 -11.64
N SER A 194 1.31 -6.44 -12.91
CA SER A 194 1.51 -5.50 -14.03
C SER A 194 0.26 -4.71 -14.38
N ASP A 195 -0.95 -5.19 -14.06
CA ASP A 195 -2.16 -4.43 -14.34
C ASP A 195 -2.43 -3.42 -13.23
N SER A 196 -2.83 -2.21 -13.62
CA SER A 196 -2.99 -1.08 -12.71
C SER A 196 -4.04 -1.32 -11.63
N ARG A 197 -5.11 -2.07 -11.95
CA ARG A 197 -6.20 -2.36 -11.03
C ARG A 197 -5.75 -3.31 -9.93
N SER A 198 -5.19 -4.48 -10.28
CA SER A 198 -4.73 -5.42 -9.26
C SER A 198 -3.53 -4.87 -8.51
N ALA A 199 -2.62 -4.15 -9.17
CA ALA A 199 -1.52 -3.48 -8.49
C ALA A 199 -2.03 -2.51 -7.40
N TYR A 200 -3.05 -1.71 -7.69
CA TYR A 200 -3.65 -0.81 -6.71
C TYR A 200 -4.33 -1.55 -5.56
N ILE A 201 -5.16 -2.56 -5.86
CA ILE A 201 -5.80 -3.38 -4.83
C ILE A 201 -4.73 -4.02 -3.93
N CYS A 202 -3.70 -4.64 -4.49
CA CYS A 202 -2.60 -5.23 -3.72
C CYS A 202 -1.79 -4.17 -2.94
N CYS A 203 -1.67 -2.94 -3.45
CA CYS A 203 -1.06 -1.84 -2.70
C CYS A 203 -1.89 -1.50 -1.45
N GLU A 204 -3.21 -1.40 -1.58
CA GLU A 204 -4.10 -1.13 -0.45
C GLU A 204 -4.15 -2.28 0.57
N ILE A 205 -4.09 -3.53 0.11
CA ILE A 205 -4.15 -4.72 0.96
C ILE A 205 -2.81 -5.07 1.62
N PHE A 206 -1.67 -4.82 0.97
CA PHE A 206 -0.35 -5.26 1.47
C PHE A 206 0.61 -4.12 1.76
N VAL A 207 0.87 -3.26 0.78
CA VAL A 207 1.89 -2.18 0.88
C VAL A 207 1.47 -1.14 1.91
N ARG A 208 0.21 -0.70 1.90
CA ARG A 208 -0.30 0.27 2.86
C ARG A 208 -0.16 -0.25 4.31
N PRO A 209 -0.57 -1.48 4.66
CA PRO A 209 -0.26 -2.07 5.96
C PRO A 209 1.23 -2.09 6.32
N MET A 210 2.13 -2.42 5.37
CA MET A 210 3.58 -2.37 5.60
C MET A 210 4.03 -0.95 5.98
N ILE A 211 3.57 0.09 5.27
CA ILE A 211 3.87 1.49 5.58
C ILE A 211 3.32 1.87 6.97
N ARG A 212 2.08 1.46 7.27
CA ARG A 212 1.45 1.71 8.58
C ARG A 212 2.22 1.02 9.71
N GLN A 213 2.75 -0.17 9.48
CA GLN A 213 3.59 -0.91 10.43
C GLN A 213 4.93 -0.21 10.64
N MET A 214 5.58 0.28 9.58
CA MET A 214 6.80 1.08 9.65
C MET A 214 6.59 2.38 10.45
N LEU A 215 5.41 2.99 10.36
CA LEU A 215 4.99 4.11 11.19
C LEU A 215 4.63 3.74 12.64
N GLY A 216 4.55 2.44 12.98
CA GLY A 216 4.13 1.98 14.31
C GLY A 216 2.64 2.22 14.60
N ARG A 217 1.79 2.24 13.57
CA ARG A 217 0.33 2.34 13.73
C ARG A 217 -0.24 1.03 14.29
N LYS A 218 -1.32 1.14 15.07
CA LYS A 218 -2.08 -0.04 15.55
C LYS A 218 -3.07 -0.57 14.53
N ASN A 219 -3.69 0.33 13.78
CA ASN A 219 -4.65 -0.01 12.73
C ASN A 219 -3.91 -0.01 11.38
N LEU A 220 -3.53 -1.21 10.93
CA LEU A 220 -2.76 -1.38 9.70
C LEU A 220 -3.65 -1.44 8.47
N SER A 221 -4.78 -2.16 8.57
CA SER A 221 -5.74 -2.34 7.48
C SER A 221 -6.80 -1.24 7.46
N HIS A 222 -7.48 -1.16 6.32
CA HIS A 222 -8.67 -0.32 6.16
C HIS A 222 -9.84 -0.78 7.02
N ARG A 223 -10.78 0.14 7.25
CA ARG A 223 -12.04 -0.21 7.92
C ARG A 223 -12.91 -1.00 6.96
N VAL A 224 -13.52 -2.07 7.47
CA VAL A 224 -14.52 -2.87 6.77
C VAL A 224 -15.89 -2.55 7.35
N LEU A 225 -16.85 -2.23 6.48
CA LEU A 225 -18.25 -1.97 6.84
C LEU A 225 -19.17 -2.97 6.11
N SER A 226 -20.42 -3.05 6.56
CA SER A 226 -21.48 -3.74 5.80
C SER A 226 -22.23 -2.72 4.95
N ALA A 227 -22.47 -3.02 3.67
CA ALA A 227 -23.26 -2.19 2.77
C ALA A 227 -24.21 -3.05 1.92
N THR A 228 -25.37 -2.50 1.58
CA THR A 228 -26.33 -3.15 0.68
C THR A 228 -25.84 -3.04 -0.76
N LEU A 229 -25.68 -4.17 -1.43
CA LEU A 229 -25.23 -4.24 -2.82
C LEU A 229 -26.32 -3.76 -3.77
N ASP A 230 -25.99 -2.82 -4.65
CA ASP A 230 -26.76 -2.44 -5.83
C ASP A 230 -26.08 -3.06 -7.06
N GLY A 231 -26.79 -3.96 -7.75
CA GLY A 231 -26.25 -4.75 -8.86
C GLY A 231 -25.84 -6.15 -8.42
N GLU A 232 -24.92 -6.77 -9.15
CA GLU A 232 -24.44 -8.12 -8.85
C GLU A 232 -22.91 -8.21 -8.98
N VAL A 233 -22.32 -9.09 -8.21
CA VAL A 233 -20.90 -9.46 -8.33
C VAL A 233 -20.82 -10.98 -8.36
N SER A 234 -20.08 -11.52 -9.32
CA SER A 234 -19.68 -12.93 -9.31
C SER A 234 -18.43 -13.09 -8.46
N GLY A 235 -18.19 -14.28 -7.91
CA GLY A 235 -16.99 -14.58 -7.12
C GLY A 235 -16.31 -15.87 -7.57
N GLU A 236 -14.99 -15.89 -7.50
CA GLU A 236 -14.18 -17.08 -7.72
C GLU A 236 -14.07 -17.89 -6.42
N LEU A 237 -14.62 -19.10 -6.41
CA LEU A 237 -14.55 -20.00 -5.25
C LEU A 237 -13.11 -20.40 -4.95
N GLY A 238 -12.75 -20.40 -3.67
CA GLY A 238 -11.40 -20.70 -3.20
C GLY A 238 -10.47 -19.49 -3.15
N SER A 239 -10.91 -18.31 -3.61
CA SER A 239 -10.15 -17.06 -3.60
C SER A 239 -10.91 -15.95 -2.91
N ARG A 240 -10.21 -15.05 -2.21
CA ARG A 240 -10.80 -13.83 -1.68
C ARG A 240 -10.92 -12.82 -2.80
N ASN A 241 -12.14 -12.37 -3.11
CA ASN A 241 -12.39 -11.53 -4.28
C ASN A 241 -12.55 -10.06 -3.88
N TYR A 242 -11.93 -9.17 -4.64
CA TYR A 242 -11.95 -7.72 -4.45
C TYR A 242 -12.44 -7.02 -5.73
N TYR A 243 -13.42 -6.13 -5.59
CA TYR A 243 -13.95 -5.34 -6.70
C TYR A 243 -13.91 -3.86 -6.35
N ASP A 244 -13.47 -3.00 -7.27
CA ASP A 244 -13.61 -1.55 -7.11
C ASP A 244 -15.08 -1.21 -6.89
N ALA A 245 -15.32 -0.27 -5.99
CA ALA A 245 -16.66 0.02 -5.51
C ALA A 245 -16.90 1.50 -5.33
N ILE A 246 -18.13 1.90 -5.61
CA ILE A 246 -18.65 3.23 -5.28
C ILE A 246 -19.65 3.04 -4.15
N ILE A 247 -19.24 3.52 -2.98
CA ILE A 247 -20.00 3.49 -1.74
C ILE A 247 -20.70 4.83 -1.58
N SER A 248 -22.00 4.78 -1.33
CA SER A 248 -22.87 5.94 -1.16
C SER A 248 -23.75 5.78 0.08
N HIS A 249 -24.16 6.91 0.65
CA HIS A 249 -25.15 6.96 1.72
C HIS A 249 -26.53 7.27 1.14
N ASP A 250 -27.53 6.45 1.44
CA ASP A 250 -28.94 6.68 1.14
C ASP A 250 -29.76 6.54 2.43
N ASN A 251 -30.34 7.65 2.90
CA ASN A 251 -31.24 7.67 4.06
C ASN A 251 -30.75 6.83 5.26
N GLU A 252 -29.51 7.08 5.71
CA GLU A 252 -28.79 6.37 6.80
C GLU A 252 -28.29 4.95 6.47
N THR A 253 -28.63 4.38 5.31
CA THR A 253 -28.10 3.09 4.86
C THR A 253 -26.90 3.25 3.92
N LEU A 254 -25.89 2.41 4.12
CA LEU A 254 -24.76 2.30 3.20
C LEU A 254 -25.15 1.42 2.02
N ARG A 255 -25.04 1.99 0.82
CA ARG A 255 -25.19 1.27 -0.45
C ARG A 255 -23.85 1.19 -1.15
N VAL A 256 -23.66 0.13 -1.92
CA VAL A 256 -22.44 -0.08 -2.69
C VAL A 256 -22.78 -0.66 -4.06
N ARG A 257 -22.12 -0.17 -5.10
CA ARG A 257 -22.17 -0.77 -6.44
C ARG A 257 -20.76 -1.06 -6.96
N PRO A 258 -20.57 -2.11 -7.77
CA PRO A 258 -19.30 -2.33 -8.44
C PRO A 258 -18.99 -1.16 -9.40
N ALA A 259 -17.71 -0.78 -9.46
CA ALA A 259 -17.18 0.20 -10.39
C ALA A 259 -16.53 -0.52 -11.58
N ASP A 260 -16.90 -0.14 -12.80
CA ASP A 260 -16.21 -0.57 -14.01
C ASP A 260 -15.06 0.39 -14.36
N GLU A 261 -14.35 0.10 -15.45
CA GLU A 261 -13.25 0.95 -15.97
C GLU A 261 -13.67 2.42 -16.17
N SER A 262 -14.90 2.68 -16.59
CA SER A 262 -15.36 4.03 -16.97
C SER A 262 -15.55 4.95 -15.77
N VAL A 263 -15.84 4.39 -14.59
CA VAL A 263 -16.07 5.13 -13.34
C VAL A 263 -15.02 4.84 -12.27
N ARG A 264 -13.89 4.19 -12.62
CA ARG A 264 -12.82 3.85 -11.67
C ARG A 264 -12.32 5.05 -10.87
N ALA A 265 -12.24 6.22 -11.49
CA ALA A 265 -11.80 7.44 -10.82
C ALA A 265 -12.71 7.83 -9.63
N GLU A 266 -13.99 7.46 -9.68
CA GLU A 266 -14.98 7.71 -8.63
C GLU A 266 -14.98 6.62 -7.54
N ALA A 267 -14.31 5.49 -7.77
CA ALA A 267 -14.23 4.41 -6.79
C ALA A 267 -13.62 4.90 -5.48
N ASN A 268 -14.29 4.58 -4.36
CA ASN A 268 -13.95 5.04 -3.02
C ASN A 268 -13.86 3.89 -1.99
N GLY A 269 -13.96 2.65 -2.47
CA GLY A 269 -13.78 1.45 -1.66
C GLY A 269 -13.69 0.19 -2.51
N LEU A 270 -13.66 -0.95 -1.84
CA LEU A 270 -13.70 -2.27 -2.46
C LEU A 270 -14.86 -3.10 -1.92
N ILE A 271 -15.58 -3.82 -2.77
CA ILE A 271 -16.44 -4.94 -2.34
C ILE A 271 -15.54 -6.14 -2.08
N LEU A 272 -15.77 -6.82 -0.96
CA LEU A 272 -15.05 -8.02 -0.55
C LEU A 272 -16.00 -9.22 -0.54
N LEU A 273 -15.65 -10.27 -1.30
CA LEU A 273 -16.26 -11.59 -1.17
C LEU A 273 -15.25 -12.58 -0.57
N ASP A 274 -15.70 -13.37 0.40
CA ASP A 274 -14.88 -14.44 0.98
C ASP A 274 -14.69 -15.61 0.01
N GLU A 275 -13.78 -16.51 0.38
CA GLU A 275 -13.36 -17.66 -0.43
C GLU A 275 -14.49 -18.68 -0.66
N LYS A 276 -15.62 -18.56 0.04
CA LYS A 276 -16.77 -19.47 -0.06
C LYS A 276 -17.91 -18.91 -0.91
N SER A 277 -17.82 -17.65 -1.33
CA SER A 277 -18.87 -16.97 -2.08
C SER A 277 -18.62 -17.06 -3.59
N SER A 278 -19.56 -17.66 -4.32
CA SER A 278 -19.57 -17.64 -5.79
C SER A 278 -20.16 -16.35 -6.38
N GLY A 279 -20.53 -15.40 -5.52
CA GLY A 279 -21.16 -14.14 -5.90
C GLY A 279 -22.29 -13.72 -4.95
N LYS A 280 -22.72 -12.46 -5.10
CA LYS A 280 -23.89 -11.89 -4.43
C LYS A 280 -24.73 -11.08 -5.41
N SER A 281 -26.05 -11.17 -5.23
CA SER A 281 -27.03 -10.39 -5.98
C SER A 281 -27.50 -9.17 -5.17
N GLY A 282 -28.06 -8.19 -5.87
CA GLY A 282 -28.49 -6.93 -5.28
C GLY A 282 -29.49 -7.08 -4.15
N GLY A 283 -29.49 -6.11 -3.24
CA GLY A 283 -30.29 -6.11 -2.01
C GLY A 283 -29.68 -6.91 -0.86
N HIS A 284 -28.61 -7.67 -1.07
CA HIS A 284 -27.89 -8.36 -0.01
C HIS A 284 -26.79 -7.48 0.59
N GLU A 285 -26.51 -7.67 1.87
CA GLU A 285 -25.36 -7.06 2.51
C GLU A 285 -24.05 -7.72 2.08
N VAL A 286 -23.04 -6.89 1.77
CA VAL A 286 -21.67 -7.29 1.46
C VAL A 286 -20.67 -6.51 2.32
N PRO A 287 -19.55 -7.14 2.73
CA PRO A 287 -18.43 -6.42 3.32
C PRO A 287 -17.81 -5.46 2.30
N VAL A 288 -17.54 -4.22 2.72
CA VAL A 288 -16.88 -3.21 1.91
C VAL A 288 -15.69 -2.61 2.65
N ILE A 289 -14.57 -2.52 1.96
CA ILE A 289 -13.35 -1.86 2.43
C ILE A 289 -13.45 -0.38 2.05
N LEU A 290 -13.36 0.50 3.04
CA LEU A 290 -13.29 1.94 2.80
C LEU A 290 -11.85 2.34 2.45
N ILE A 291 -11.60 2.77 1.22
CA ILE A 291 -10.25 3.20 0.77
C ILE A 291 -9.95 4.66 1.15
N ASP A 292 -10.95 5.40 1.62
CA ASP A 292 -10.85 6.76 2.14
C ASP A 292 -10.34 7.77 1.09
N ARG A 293 -11.28 8.43 0.41
CA ARG A 293 -11.01 9.58 -0.47
C ARG A 293 -11.76 10.84 -0.04
N ARG A 294 -12.12 10.98 1.24
CA ARG A 294 -12.64 12.25 1.75
C ARG A 294 -12.04 12.59 3.10
N ALA A 295 -11.08 13.50 3.05
CA ALA A 295 -10.80 14.41 4.14
C ALA A 295 -12.00 15.35 4.31
N ASP A 296 -13.09 14.87 4.93
CA ASP A 296 -14.18 15.71 5.45
C ASP A 296 -14.67 15.13 6.79
#